data_AF-A0A1H7EF18-F1
#
_entry.id   AF-A0A1H7EF18-F1
#
_cell.length_a   1.000
_cell.length_b   1.000
_cell.length_c   1.000
_cell.angle_alpha   90.00
_cell.angle_beta   90.00
_cell.angle_gamma   90.00
#
_symmetry.space_group_name_H-M   'P 1'
#
loop_
_entity.id
_entity.type
_entity.pdbx_description
1 polymer ?
#
loop_
_entity_poly.entity_id
_entity_poly.type
_entity_poly.pdbx_seq_one_letter_code
_entity_poly.pdbx_strand_id
1 'polypeptide(L)'
;MKRTVLSRPRAARARRSLLLTKTAGGFTLIELLVAIAILAVIAVLSWRGLDQIIRGRQTITNAMEDERVFAQLFDQMRIDARNAASDDEAGEPAVAVNGNALQIVRYMHAPGTAPRLVVVRYRITSGRIIRYASPPLSNVGEVRRALGGGENENWSSVPLMGGVGAITARLYVPKVGWTMQMKDVQSAITENDNNLKVPQLGNAPLPRSVTGLEVSVGASSLARPVVRVFLVGE
;
A
#
# COMPACT_ATOMS: atom_id res chain seq x y z
N MET A 1 68.29 -28.90 -80.75
CA MET A 1 69.08 -28.79 -79.51
C MET A 1 69.69 -27.39 -79.42
N LYS A 2 69.44 -26.69 -78.30
CA LYS A 2 70.02 -25.41 -77.83
C LYS A 2 69.93 -24.17 -78.75
N ARG A 3 68.99 -23.27 -78.43
CA ARG A 3 69.03 -21.80 -78.70
C ARG A 3 68.80 -21.07 -77.37
N THR A 4 69.80 -20.36 -76.85
CA THR A 4 69.93 -18.89 -76.82
C THR A 4 68.72 -18.15 -76.27
N VAL A 5 68.92 -17.34 -75.21
CA VAL A 5 68.62 -15.90 -75.17
C VAL A 5 69.34 -15.26 -73.96
N LEU A 6 69.94 -14.10 -74.22
CA LEU A 6 70.61 -13.18 -73.31
C LEU A 6 69.64 -12.53 -72.31
N SER A 7 70.16 -12.06 -71.18
CA SER A 7 70.29 -10.60 -70.89
C SER A 7 70.03 -10.19 -69.42
N ARG A 8 71.04 -9.44 -68.94
CA ARG A 8 71.01 -8.27 -68.06
C ARG A 8 70.84 -8.42 -66.53
N PRO A 9 71.53 -7.54 -65.77
CA PRO A 9 71.69 -7.65 -64.33
C PRO A 9 70.52 -6.99 -63.59
N ARG A 10 70.24 -7.42 -62.36
CA ARG A 10 69.31 -6.72 -61.47
C ARG A 10 69.95 -6.38 -60.13
N ALA A 11 69.85 -5.09 -59.85
CA ALA A 11 70.30 -4.37 -58.68
C ALA A 11 69.77 -4.95 -57.37
N ALA A 12 70.62 -4.89 -56.35
CA ALA A 12 70.26 -5.08 -54.95
C ALA A 12 69.31 -3.95 -54.51
N ARG A 13 68.14 -4.33 -53.98
CA ARG A 13 67.17 -3.41 -53.37
C ARG A 13 67.16 -3.67 -51.87
N ALA A 14 68.00 -2.93 -51.14
CA ALA A 14 67.95 -2.88 -49.69
C ALA A 14 66.60 -2.30 -49.25
N ARG A 15 65.79 -3.11 -48.54
CA ARG A 15 64.57 -2.65 -47.89
C ARG A 15 64.97 -1.84 -46.65
N ARG A 16 64.85 -0.51 -46.72
CA ARG A 16 64.84 0.34 -45.52
C ARG A 16 63.50 0.14 -44.81
N SER A 17 63.52 -0.62 -43.72
CA SER A 17 62.49 -0.55 -42.69
C SER A 17 62.56 0.83 -42.03
N LEU A 18 61.64 1.72 -42.41
CA LEU A 18 61.33 2.92 -41.63
C LEU A 18 60.68 2.46 -40.33
N LEU A 19 61.51 2.16 -39.33
CA LEU A 19 61.07 2.28 -37.95
C LEU A 19 60.74 3.75 -37.76
N LEU A 20 59.46 4.10 -37.89
CA LEU A 20 58.93 5.30 -37.26
C LEU A 20 59.20 5.11 -35.77
N THR A 21 60.33 5.63 -35.31
CA THR A 21 60.55 5.95 -33.92
C THR A 21 59.43 6.91 -33.55
N LYS A 22 58.36 6.35 -32.98
CA LYS A 22 57.33 7.11 -32.30
C LYS A 22 58.09 7.87 -31.21
N THR A 23 58.35 9.15 -31.45
CA THR A 23 58.94 10.03 -30.46
C THR A 23 58.07 9.93 -29.23
N ALA A 24 58.60 9.32 -28.17
CA ALA A 24 58.01 9.38 -26.86
C ALA A 24 58.08 10.86 -26.46
N GLY A 25 56.99 11.58 -26.70
CA GLY A 25 56.83 12.95 -26.22
C GLY A 25 57.00 12.93 -24.72
N GLY A 26 57.99 13.67 -24.22
CA GLY A 26 58.23 13.81 -22.79
C GLY A 26 56.98 14.37 -22.13
N PHE A 27 56.47 13.63 -21.14
CA PHE A 27 55.31 14.02 -20.36
C PHE A 27 55.69 15.24 -19.53
N THR A 28 55.17 16.42 -19.90
CA THR A 28 55.51 17.65 -19.19
C THR A 28 54.84 17.66 -17.82
N LEU A 29 55.47 18.29 -16.82
CA LEU A 29 54.90 18.44 -15.48
C LEU A 29 53.49 19.06 -15.54
N ILE A 30 53.29 19.98 -16.49
CA ILE A 30 52.01 20.66 -16.69
C ILE A 30 50.92 19.73 -17.22
N GLU A 31 51.23 18.75 -18.08
CA GLU A 31 50.26 17.74 -18.52
C GLU A 31 49.80 16.85 -17.36
N LEU A 32 50.71 16.46 -16.46
CA LEU A 32 50.35 15.71 -15.24
C LEU A 32 49.45 16.54 -14.34
N LEU A 33 49.79 17.81 -14.14
CA LEU A 33 49.05 18.73 -13.28
C LEU A 33 47.63 18.97 -13.80
N VAL A 34 47.49 19.20 -15.11
CA VAL A 34 46.19 19.37 -15.76
C VAL A 34 45.39 18.07 -15.70
N ALA A 35 46.02 16.91 -15.96
CA ALA A 35 45.34 15.61 -15.87
C ALA A 35 44.80 15.33 -14.46
N ILE A 36 45.60 15.57 -13.42
CA ILE A 36 45.18 15.38 -12.03
C ILE A 36 44.08 16.40 -11.65
N ALA A 37 44.18 17.65 -12.11
CA ALA A 37 43.15 18.66 -11.86
C ALA A 37 41.80 18.27 -12.50
N ILE A 38 41.80 17.81 -13.75
CA ILE A 38 40.59 17.35 -14.45
C ILE A 38 40.03 16.09 -13.75
N LEU A 39 40.88 15.12 -13.42
CA LEU A 39 40.49 13.94 -12.67
C LEU A 39 39.86 14.29 -11.31
N ALA A 40 40.43 15.26 -10.60
CA ALA A 40 39.88 15.73 -9.32
C ALA A 40 38.49 16.34 -9.49
N VAL A 41 38.26 17.17 -10.52
CA VAL A 41 36.93 17.74 -10.80
C VAL A 41 35.93 16.65 -11.18
N ILE A 42 36.30 15.73 -12.07
CA ILE A 42 35.46 14.60 -12.48
C ILE A 42 35.13 13.72 -11.28
N ALA A 43 36.09 13.44 -10.40
CA ALA A 43 35.88 12.63 -9.20
C ALA A 43 34.86 13.29 -8.25
N VAL A 44 34.98 14.60 -7.99
CA VAL A 44 34.02 15.34 -7.13
C VAL A 44 32.63 15.36 -7.75
N LEU A 45 32.52 15.61 -9.06
CA LEU A 45 31.24 15.59 -9.78
C LEU A 45 30.62 14.19 -9.81
N SER A 46 31.44 13.15 -9.99
CA SER A 46 30.99 11.75 -10.02
C SER A 46 30.49 11.29 -8.65
N TRP A 47 31.19 11.65 -7.57
CA TRP A 47 30.75 11.38 -6.20
C TRP A 47 29.44 12.11 -5.89
N ARG A 48 29.31 13.38 -6.28
CA ARG A 48 28.06 14.13 -6.11
C ARG A 48 26.92 13.60 -6.96
N GLY A 49 27.17 13.19 -8.20
CA GLY A 49 26.17 12.58 -9.08
C GLY A 49 25.67 11.24 -8.53
N LEU A 50 26.59 10.40 -8.07
CA LEU A 50 26.26 9.11 -7.44
C LEU A 50 25.45 9.31 -6.15
N ASP A 51 25.83 10.27 -5.31
CA ASP A 51 25.16 10.59 -4.04
C ASP A 51 23.73 11.15 -4.27
N GLN A 52 23.51 11.95 -5.31
CA GLN A 52 22.17 12.38 -5.73
C GLN A 52 21.31 11.21 -6.23
N ILE A 53 21.88 10.28 -7.01
CA ILE A 53 21.16 9.09 -7.51
C ILE A 53 20.81 8.14 -6.37
N ILE A 54 21.72 7.90 -5.42
CA ILE A 54 21.49 7.04 -4.26
C ILE A 54 20.38 7.61 -3.38
N ARG A 55 20.43 8.91 -3.07
CA ARG A 55 19.36 9.59 -2.32
C ARG A 55 18.02 9.55 -3.05
N GLY A 56 18.01 9.83 -4.36
CA GLY A 56 16.80 9.77 -5.18
C GLY A 56 16.18 8.38 -5.22
N ARG A 57 16.99 7.33 -5.36
CA ARG A 57 16.52 5.93 -5.29
C ARG A 57 15.96 5.59 -3.92
N GLN A 58 16.60 6.02 -2.83
CA GLN A 58 16.10 5.75 -1.48
C GLN A 58 14.76 6.44 -1.23
N THR A 59 14.59 7.69 -1.66
CA THR A 59 13.31 8.41 -1.54
C THR A 59 12.20 7.71 -2.32
N ILE A 60 12.49 7.26 -3.55
CA ILE A 60 11.52 6.55 -4.39
C ILE A 60 11.15 5.20 -3.78
N THR A 61 12.13 4.40 -3.33
CA THR A 61 11.87 3.10 -2.70
C THR A 61 11.02 3.24 -1.44
N ASN A 62 11.33 4.21 -0.56
CA ASN A 62 10.55 4.44 0.66
C ASN A 62 9.10 4.88 0.33
N ALA A 63 8.91 5.75 -0.66
CA ALA A 63 7.58 6.17 -1.09
C ALA A 63 6.76 5.00 -1.69
N MET A 64 7.40 4.11 -2.44
CA MET A 64 6.75 2.92 -3.01
C MET A 64 6.36 1.88 -1.94
N GLU A 65 7.21 1.68 -0.93
CA GLU A 65 6.90 0.80 0.21
C GLU A 65 5.71 1.32 1.01
N ASP A 66 5.66 2.63 1.26
CA ASP A 66 4.53 3.28 1.91
C ASP A 66 3.24 3.10 1.12
N GLU A 67 3.26 3.33 -0.20
CA GLU A 67 2.07 3.18 -1.05
C GLU A 67 1.53 1.75 -1.07
N ARG A 68 2.41 0.74 -1.10
CA ARG A 68 2.01 -0.67 -0.97
C ARG A 68 1.34 -0.96 0.37
N VAL A 69 1.86 -0.42 1.46
CA VAL A 69 1.29 -0.59 2.81
C VAL A 69 -0.10 0.05 2.89
N PHE A 70 -0.27 1.26 2.32
CA PHE A 70 -1.59 1.89 2.23
C PHE A 70 -2.58 1.09 1.39
N ALA A 71 -2.14 0.60 0.22
CA ALA A 71 -2.98 -0.23 -0.63
C ALA A 71 -3.46 -1.47 0.12
N GLN A 72 -2.57 -2.16 0.83
CA GLN A 72 -2.92 -3.33 1.63
C GLN A 72 -3.89 -3.01 2.78
N LEU A 73 -3.66 -1.91 3.51
CA LEU A 73 -4.55 -1.44 4.58
C LEU A 73 -5.97 -1.19 4.05
N PHE A 74 -6.10 -0.42 2.97
CA PHE A 74 -7.39 -0.06 2.41
C PHE A 74 -8.06 -1.21 1.68
N ASP A 75 -7.31 -2.13 1.07
CA ASP A 75 -7.88 -3.36 0.53
C ASP A 75 -8.47 -4.24 1.63
N GLN A 76 -7.77 -4.37 2.76
CA GLN A 76 -8.27 -5.12 3.90
C GLN A 76 -9.55 -4.49 4.48
N MET A 77 -9.60 -3.16 4.60
CA MET A 77 -10.80 -2.42 5.02
C MET A 77 -11.96 -2.56 4.03
N ARG A 78 -11.67 -2.47 2.72
CA ARG A 78 -12.64 -2.66 1.65
C ARG A 78 -13.26 -4.05 1.72
N ILE A 79 -12.46 -5.10 1.91
CA ILE A 79 -12.95 -6.48 2.03
C ILE A 79 -13.86 -6.62 3.25
N ASP A 80 -13.49 -6.03 4.39
CA ASP A 80 -14.29 -6.12 5.60
C ASP A 80 -15.61 -5.35 5.47
N ALA A 81 -15.57 -4.12 4.94
CA ALA A 81 -16.75 -3.29 4.71
C ALA A 81 -17.70 -3.92 3.69
N ARG A 82 -17.15 -4.44 2.59
CA ARG A 82 -17.94 -5.12 1.54
C ARG A 82 -18.67 -6.34 2.10
N ASN A 83 -18.02 -7.12 2.95
CA ASN A 83 -18.63 -8.30 3.57
C ASN A 83 -19.39 -8.00 4.87
N ALA A 84 -19.71 -6.74 5.17
CA ALA A 84 -20.44 -6.40 6.37
C ALA A 84 -21.81 -7.10 6.41
N ALA A 85 -22.15 -7.67 7.55
CA ALA A 85 -23.46 -8.25 7.80
C ALA A 85 -24.53 -7.15 7.81
N SER A 86 -25.80 -7.53 7.65
CA SER A 86 -26.90 -6.60 7.87
C SER A 86 -27.08 -6.29 9.38
N ASP A 87 -27.77 -5.19 9.69
CA ASP A 87 -27.99 -4.79 11.09
C ASP A 87 -28.89 -5.80 11.84
N ASP A 88 -29.84 -6.43 11.13
CA ASP A 88 -30.72 -7.46 11.70
C ASP A 88 -29.97 -8.77 12.02
N GLU A 89 -29.04 -9.19 11.17
CA GLU A 89 -28.20 -10.37 11.46
C GLU A 89 -27.18 -10.12 12.56
N ALA A 90 -26.65 -8.89 12.64
CA ALA A 90 -25.74 -8.49 13.71
C ALA A 90 -26.48 -8.29 15.05
N GLY A 91 -27.77 -7.94 14.99
CA GLY A 91 -28.63 -7.65 16.15
C GLY A 91 -28.30 -6.32 16.86
N GLU A 92 -27.40 -5.53 16.29
CA GLU A 92 -26.83 -4.24 16.69
C GLU A 92 -26.23 -3.59 15.42
N PRO A 93 -25.83 -2.30 15.41
CA PRO A 93 -25.18 -1.70 14.24
C PRO A 93 -24.02 -2.54 13.70
N ALA A 94 -24.14 -3.00 12.45
CA ALA A 94 -23.15 -3.88 11.83
C ALA A 94 -21.83 -3.14 11.55
N VAL A 95 -21.88 -1.82 11.35
CA VAL A 95 -20.70 -0.95 11.27
C VAL A 95 -20.84 0.15 12.30
N ALA A 96 -19.84 0.30 13.17
CA ALA A 96 -19.85 1.27 14.25
C ALA A 96 -18.48 1.92 14.45
N VAL A 97 -18.48 3.17 14.89
CA VAL A 97 -17.28 3.88 15.35
C VAL A 97 -17.40 4.08 16.85
N ASN A 98 -16.59 3.34 17.61
CA ASN A 98 -16.63 3.33 19.08
C ASN A 98 -15.29 3.85 19.63
N GLY A 99 -15.29 5.11 20.09
CA GLY A 99 -14.07 5.78 20.54
C GLY A 99 -13.01 5.82 19.43
N ASN A 100 -11.88 5.16 19.65
CA ASN A 100 -10.76 5.08 18.69
C ASN A 100 -10.76 3.79 17.83
N ALA A 101 -11.91 3.09 17.74
CA ALA A 101 -12.03 1.86 16.99
C ALA A 101 -13.14 1.92 15.95
N LEU A 102 -12.81 1.54 14.70
CA LEU A 102 -13.80 1.15 13.71
C LEU A 102 -14.12 -0.33 13.92
N GLN A 103 -15.40 -0.64 14.12
CA GLN A 103 -15.91 -2.00 14.33
C GLN A 103 -16.82 -2.39 13.17
N ILE A 104 -16.64 -3.60 12.65
CA ILE A 104 -17.46 -4.17 11.57
C ILE A 104 -17.82 -5.61 11.94
N VAL A 105 -19.11 -5.94 11.91
CA VAL A 105 -19.61 -7.31 11.90
C VAL A 105 -19.67 -7.75 10.44
N ARG A 106 -18.98 -8.84 10.09
CA ARG A 106 -18.89 -9.30 8.70
C ARG A 106 -19.01 -10.81 8.58
N TYR A 107 -19.38 -11.27 7.39
CA TYR A 107 -19.36 -12.67 7.04
C TYR A 107 -17.94 -13.19 6.79
N MET A 108 -17.57 -14.24 7.50
CA MET A 108 -16.48 -15.13 7.17
C MET A 108 -16.99 -16.29 6.31
N HIS A 109 -16.41 -16.39 5.12
CA HIS A 109 -16.65 -17.50 4.20
C HIS A 109 -15.47 -18.47 4.30
N ALA A 110 -15.76 -19.74 4.60
CA ALA A 110 -14.78 -20.81 4.53
C ALA A 110 -15.33 -21.92 3.61
N PRO A 111 -14.50 -22.47 2.69
CA PRO A 111 -14.95 -23.48 1.73
C PRO A 111 -15.65 -24.66 2.41
N GLY A 112 -16.80 -25.06 1.87
CA GLY A 112 -17.55 -26.22 2.37
C GLY A 112 -18.26 -26.02 3.71
N THR A 113 -18.33 -24.79 4.24
CA THR A 113 -19.02 -24.48 5.50
C THR A 113 -20.00 -23.34 5.32
N ALA A 114 -21.07 -23.33 6.14
CA ALA A 114 -22.00 -22.21 6.17
C ALA A 114 -21.28 -20.93 6.62
N PRO A 115 -21.58 -19.75 6.02
CA PRO A 115 -21.01 -18.48 6.45
C PRO A 115 -21.20 -18.25 7.94
N ARG A 116 -20.16 -17.74 8.60
CA ARG A 116 -20.18 -17.36 10.02
C ARG A 116 -19.97 -15.88 10.17
N LEU A 117 -20.50 -15.28 11.24
CA LEU A 117 -20.18 -13.90 11.56
C LEU A 117 -18.87 -13.81 12.34
N VAL A 118 -18.13 -12.73 12.09
CA VAL A 118 -16.99 -12.33 12.92
C VAL A 118 -17.06 -10.84 13.18
N VAL A 119 -16.58 -10.43 14.35
CA VAL A 119 -16.38 -9.02 14.67
C VAL A 119 -14.94 -8.67 14.33
N VAL A 120 -14.75 -7.63 13.51
CA VAL A 120 -13.44 -7.07 13.22
C VAL A 120 -13.33 -5.66 13.77
N ARG A 121 -12.14 -5.31 14.28
CA ARG A 121 -11.87 -3.98 14.83
C ARG A 121 -10.54 -3.44 14.34
N TYR A 122 -10.54 -2.20 13.89
CA TYR A 122 -9.35 -1.45 13.55
C TYR A 122 -9.04 -0.48 14.68
N ARG A 123 -7.88 -0.64 15.31
CA ARG A 123 -7.43 0.25 16.41
C ARG A 123 -6.02 0.74 16.15
N ILE A 124 -5.68 1.89 16.72
CA ILE A 124 -4.30 2.35 16.80
C ILE A 124 -3.71 1.88 18.13
N THR A 125 -2.66 1.07 18.07
CA THR A 125 -1.89 0.61 19.22
C THR A 125 -0.43 0.94 18.96
N SER A 126 0.19 1.74 19.83
CA SER A 126 1.61 2.13 19.72
C SER A 126 1.98 2.71 18.34
N GLY A 127 1.14 3.59 17.80
CA GLY A 127 1.36 4.24 16.49
C GLY A 127 1.18 3.31 15.28
N ARG A 128 0.51 2.17 15.47
CA ARG A 128 0.24 1.19 14.42
C ARG A 128 -1.24 0.86 14.33
N ILE A 129 -1.79 0.81 13.13
CA ILE A 129 -3.11 0.24 12.89
C ILE A 129 -3.02 -1.28 12.98
N ILE A 130 -3.78 -1.85 13.91
CA ILE A 130 -3.94 -3.29 14.09
C ILE A 130 -5.38 -3.65 13.77
N ARG A 131 -5.55 -4.68 12.95
CA ARG A 131 -6.84 -5.33 12.72
C ARG A 131 -6.97 -6.51 13.66
N TYR A 132 -7.94 -6.44 14.56
CA TYR A 132 -8.36 -7.56 15.38
C TYR A 132 -9.55 -8.26 14.74
N ALA A 133 -9.64 -9.57 14.85
CA ALA A 133 -10.80 -10.34 14.43
C ALA A 133 -11.12 -11.46 15.43
N SER A 134 -12.38 -11.51 15.85
CA SER A 134 -12.89 -12.55 16.75
C SER A 134 -12.84 -13.94 16.08
N PRO A 135 -12.92 -15.02 16.87
CA PRO A 135 -13.29 -16.33 16.35
C PRO A 135 -14.64 -16.29 15.61
N PRO A 136 -14.94 -17.29 14.76
CA PRO A 136 -16.26 -17.45 14.15
C PRO A 136 -17.37 -17.54 15.20
N LEU A 137 -18.42 -16.74 15.03
CA LEU A 137 -19.54 -16.62 15.94
C LEU A 137 -20.74 -17.38 15.37
N SER A 138 -21.41 -18.15 16.22
CA SER A 138 -22.44 -19.10 15.82
C SER A 138 -23.86 -18.55 15.97
N ASN A 139 -24.06 -17.49 16.76
CA ASN A 139 -25.37 -16.89 17.02
C ASN A 139 -25.25 -15.40 17.42
N VAL A 140 -26.38 -14.69 17.37
CA VAL A 140 -26.46 -13.25 17.70
C VAL A 140 -26.05 -12.96 19.15
N GLY A 141 -26.27 -13.89 20.08
CA GLY A 141 -25.83 -13.74 21.47
C GLY A 141 -24.30 -13.71 21.62
N GLU A 142 -23.59 -14.49 20.83
CA GLU A 142 -22.13 -14.43 20.71
C GLU A 142 -21.65 -13.11 20.06
N VAL A 143 -22.35 -12.64 19.02
CA VAL A 143 -22.08 -11.33 18.42
C VAL A 143 -22.22 -10.22 19.46
N ARG A 144 -23.34 -10.14 20.17
CA ARG A 144 -23.56 -9.11 21.21
C ARG A 144 -22.49 -9.15 22.30
N ARG A 145 -22.07 -10.34 22.74
CA ARG A 145 -20.96 -10.48 23.71
C ARG A 145 -19.63 -9.98 23.14
N ALA A 146 -19.31 -10.32 21.90
CA ALA A 146 -18.09 -9.87 21.24
C ALA A 146 -18.09 -8.34 21.03
N LEU A 147 -19.24 -7.75 20.69
CA LEU A 147 -19.39 -6.29 20.50
C LEU A 147 -19.28 -5.51 21.82
N GLY A 148 -19.83 -6.04 22.92
CA GLY A 148 -19.79 -5.39 24.24
C GLY A 148 -18.46 -5.55 24.98
N GLY A 149 -17.64 -6.54 24.63
CA GLY A 149 -16.35 -6.82 25.26
C GLY A 149 -15.14 -6.21 24.54
N GLY A 150 -13.97 -6.29 25.19
CA GLY A 150 -12.67 -6.02 24.55
C GLY A 150 -12.17 -7.20 23.71
N GLU A 151 -11.13 -6.98 22.93
CA GLU A 151 -10.38 -8.08 22.31
C GLU A 151 -9.68 -8.88 23.41
N ASN A 152 -9.66 -10.21 23.27
CA ASN A 152 -8.96 -11.11 24.20
C ASN A 152 -7.95 -11.98 23.44
N GLU A 153 -7.28 -12.89 24.15
CA GLU A 153 -6.23 -13.76 23.59
C GLU A 153 -6.71 -14.64 22.42
N ASN A 154 -8.02 -14.91 22.33
CA ASN A 154 -8.58 -15.73 21.26
C ASN A 154 -8.85 -14.93 19.99
N TRP A 155 -8.70 -13.60 20.02
CA TRP A 155 -8.82 -12.77 18.83
C TRP A 155 -7.52 -12.82 18.05
N SER A 156 -7.63 -13.04 16.74
CA SER A 156 -6.49 -12.85 15.85
C SER A 156 -6.17 -11.36 15.73
N SER A 157 -4.88 -11.03 15.62
CA SER A 157 -4.42 -9.66 15.41
C SER A 157 -3.44 -9.59 14.24
N VAL A 158 -3.66 -8.62 13.35
CA VAL A 158 -2.83 -8.40 12.17
C VAL A 158 -2.34 -6.95 12.18
N PRO A 159 -1.05 -6.70 12.37
CA PRO A 159 -0.47 -5.37 12.21
C PRO A 159 -0.50 -4.97 10.74
N LEU A 160 -1.16 -3.85 10.40
CA LEU A 160 -1.32 -3.42 9.00
C LEU A 160 -0.36 -2.29 8.62
N MET A 161 -0.34 -1.19 9.39
CA MET A 161 0.44 -0.01 9.04
C MET A 161 0.99 0.68 10.29
N GLY A 162 2.30 0.95 10.32
CA GLY A 162 2.98 1.73 11.37
C GLY A 162 3.08 3.22 11.04
N GLY A 163 3.55 4.01 12.00
CA GLY A 163 3.74 5.46 11.81
C GLY A 163 2.44 6.26 11.75
N VAL A 164 1.32 5.67 12.21
CA VAL A 164 -0.01 6.28 12.14
C VAL A 164 -0.24 7.12 13.39
N GLY A 165 -0.52 8.41 13.19
CA GLY A 165 -0.85 9.35 14.26
C GLY A 165 -2.36 9.48 14.50
N ALA A 166 -3.18 9.31 13.46
CA ALA A 166 -4.63 9.40 13.56
C ALA A 166 -5.33 8.51 12.53
N ILE A 167 -6.45 7.92 12.96
CA ILE A 167 -7.43 7.29 12.08
C ILE A 167 -8.81 7.86 12.46
N THR A 168 -9.54 8.35 11.47
CA THR A 168 -10.93 8.82 11.68
C THR A 168 -11.84 8.12 10.69
N ALA A 169 -13.04 7.75 11.13
CA ALA A 169 -14.04 7.13 10.29
C ALA A 169 -15.36 7.91 10.35
N ARG A 170 -16.01 8.05 9.19
CA ARG A 170 -17.37 8.58 9.05
C ARG A 170 -18.24 7.54 8.36
N LEU A 171 -19.51 7.51 8.76
CA LEU A 171 -20.50 6.59 8.24
C LEU A 171 -21.49 7.37 7.38
N TYR A 172 -21.83 6.82 6.22
CA TYR A 172 -22.92 7.36 5.42
C TYR A 172 -24.21 6.65 5.81
N VAL A 173 -25.13 7.41 6.41
CA VAL A 173 -26.45 6.94 6.81
C VAL A 173 -27.47 7.46 5.80
N PRO A 174 -28.29 6.61 5.16
CA PRO A 174 -29.34 7.06 4.25
C PRO A 174 -30.23 8.13 4.89
N LYS A 175 -30.63 9.15 4.12
CA LYS A 175 -31.43 10.32 4.55
C LYS A 175 -30.73 11.29 5.53
N VAL A 176 -29.61 10.92 6.15
CA VAL A 176 -28.82 11.79 7.03
C VAL A 176 -27.55 12.30 6.32
N GLY A 177 -26.88 11.43 5.57
CA GLY A 177 -25.59 11.70 4.94
C GLY A 177 -24.41 11.25 5.81
N TRP A 178 -23.25 11.88 5.60
CA TRP A 178 -22.01 11.55 6.32
C TRP A 178 -22.04 12.02 7.77
N THR A 179 -22.03 11.10 8.71
CA THR A 179 -22.07 11.37 10.15
C THR A 179 -20.97 10.63 10.91
N MET A 180 -20.65 11.11 12.11
CA MET A 180 -19.84 10.40 13.12
C MET A 180 -20.68 10.01 14.35
N GLN A 181 -21.98 10.36 14.34
CA GLN A 181 -22.85 10.22 15.49
C GLN A 181 -23.58 8.87 15.41
N MET A 182 -23.24 7.95 16.31
CA MET A 182 -23.88 6.62 16.35
C MET A 182 -25.38 6.68 16.63
N LYS A 183 -25.90 7.78 17.20
CA LYS A 183 -27.35 7.99 17.33
C LYS A 183 -28.08 8.08 15.99
N ASP A 184 -27.42 8.56 14.94
CA ASP A 184 -28.02 8.68 13.61
C ASP A 184 -28.15 7.28 12.98
N VAL A 185 -27.11 6.46 13.16
CA VAL A 185 -27.12 5.04 12.78
C VAL A 185 -28.23 4.30 13.52
N GLN A 186 -28.32 4.46 14.85
CA GLN A 186 -29.35 3.82 15.66
C GLN A 186 -30.78 4.26 15.27
N SER A 187 -30.95 5.54 14.91
CA SER A 187 -32.23 6.07 14.46
C SER A 187 -32.63 5.45 13.11
N ALA A 188 -31.68 5.28 12.19
CA ALA A 188 -31.92 4.60 10.91
C ALA A 188 -32.27 3.12 11.08
N ILE A 189 -31.61 2.39 11.98
CA ILE A 189 -31.99 1.01 12.33
C ILE A 189 -33.44 0.97 12.84
N THR A 190 -33.76 1.84 13.80
CA THR A 190 -35.11 1.91 14.39
C THR A 190 -36.18 2.23 13.33
N GLU A 191 -35.87 3.10 12.37
CA GLU A 191 -36.75 3.40 11.25
C GLU A 191 -36.95 2.17 10.35
N ASN A 192 -35.87 1.47 9.98
CA ASN A 192 -35.93 0.26 9.17
C ASN A 192 -36.77 -0.84 9.84
N ASP A 193 -36.58 -1.06 11.14
CA ASP A 193 -37.34 -2.04 11.93
C ASP A 193 -38.82 -1.68 12.03
N ASN A 194 -39.14 -0.39 12.18
CA ASN A 194 -40.54 0.05 12.20
C ASN A 194 -41.23 -0.12 10.85
N ASN A 195 -40.48 0.03 9.74
CA ASN A 195 -41.01 -0.18 8.39
C ASN A 195 -41.36 -1.66 8.12
N LEU A 196 -40.80 -2.62 8.87
CA LEU A 196 -41.22 -4.02 8.80
C LEU A 196 -42.60 -4.28 9.38
N LYS A 197 -43.08 -3.43 10.29
CA LYS A 197 -44.42 -3.57 10.89
C LYS A 197 -45.54 -3.25 9.91
N VAL A 198 -45.20 -2.60 8.79
CA VAL A 198 -46.13 -2.32 7.69
C VAL A 198 -46.08 -3.49 6.70
N PRO A 199 -47.23 -4.04 6.24
CA PRO A 199 -47.22 -5.12 5.25
C PRO A 199 -46.46 -4.69 3.99
N GLN A 200 -45.31 -5.32 3.75
CA GLN A 200 -44.51 -5.05 2.56
C GLN A 200 -44.91 -6.00 1.43
N LEU A 201 -45.09 -5.45 0.23
CA LEU A 201 -45.30 -6.24 -0.98
C LEU A 201 -43.94 -6.74 -1.49
N GLY A 202 -43.54 -7.93 -1.06
CA GLY A 202 -42.34 -8.62 -1.53
C GLY A 202 -41.30 -8.94 -0.44
N ASN A 203 -40.30 -9.75 -0.80
CA ASN A 203 -39.23 -10.21 0.11
C ASN A 203 -37.94 -9.39 -0.09
N ALA A 204 -38.05 -8.06 -0.19
CA ALA A 204 -36.87 -7.21 -0.33
C ALA A 204 -36.00 -7.32 0.95
N PRO A 205 -34.66 -7.41 0.82
CA PRO A 205 -33.78 -7.36 1.99
C PRO A 205 -34.01 -6.07 2.78
N LEU A 206 -33.84 -6.17 4.11
CA LEU A 206 -33.89 -5.01 4.98
C LEU A 206 -32.86 -3.96 4.53
N PRO A 207 -33.24 -2.66 4.49
CA PRO A 207 -32.28 -1.61 4.22
C PRO A 207 -31.21 -1.59 5.30
N ARG A 208 -29.96 -1.31 4.91
CA ARG A 208 -28.85 -1.10 5.86
C ARG A 208 -28.91 0.30 6.43
N SER A 209 -28.61 0.46 7.71
CA SER A 209 -28.48 1.77 8.36
C SER A 209 -27.23 2.52 7.90
N VAL A 210 -26.17 1.80 7.52
CA VAL A 210 -24.93 2.33 6.96
C VAL A 210 -24.69 1.74 5.58
N THR A 211 -24.53 2.60 4.57
CA THR A 211 -24.23 2.15 3.19
C THR A 211 -22.85 2.58 2.71
N GLY A 212 -22.19 3.47 3.43
CA GLY A 212 -20.85 3.95 3.10
C GLY A 212 -19.97 4.14 4.33
N LEU A 213 -18.68 3.92 4.15
CA LEU A 213 -17.65 4.10 5.17
C LEU A 213 -16.52 4.94 4.58
N GLU A 214 -16.30 6.13 5.12
CA GLU A 214 -15.13 6.96 4.81
C GLU A 214 -14.09 6.77 5.91
N VAL A 215 -12.86 6.42 5.54
CA VAL A 215 -11.73 6.31 6.46
C VAL A 215 -10.64 7.29 6.03
N SER A 216 -10.18 8.10 6.98
CA SER A 216 -9.01 8.97 6.83
C SER A 216 -7.88 8.48 7.72
N VAL A 217 -6.70 8.33 7.14
CA VAL A 217 -5.48 7.89 7.85
C VAL A 217 -4.41 8.98 7.73
N GLY A 218 -3.97 9.49 8.87
CA GLY A 218 -2.82 10.39 8.98
C GLY A 218 -1.59 9.65 9.53
N ALA A 219 -0.48 9.72 8.82
CA ALA A 219 0.79 9.09 9.21
C ALA A 219 1.96 10.08 9.12
N SER A 220 3.03 9.82 9.87
CA SER A 220 4.22 10.69 9.91
C SER A 220 4.95 10.79 8.58
N SER A 221 4.81 9.79 7.69
CA SER A 221 5.35 9.83 6.33
C SER A 221 4.47 10.61 5.34
N LEU A 222 3.26 11.02 5.74
CA LEU A 222 2.32 11.71 4.87
C LEU A 222 2.30 13.22 5.13
N ALA A 223 2.37 14.00 4.05
CA ALA A 223 2.13 15.45 4.13
C ALA A 223 0.64 15.80 4.35
N ARG A 224 -0.28 14.91 3.93
CA ARG A 224 -1.74 15.05 4.08
C ARG A 224 -2.37 13.69 4.38
N PRO A 225 -3.44 13.64 5.18
CA PRO A 225 -4.16 12.38 5.41
C PRO A 225 -4.68 11.77 4.11
N VAL A 226 -4.62 10.44 4.00
CA VAL A 226 -5.19 9.70 2.87
C VAL A 226 -6.61 9.29 3.23
N VAL A 227 -7.57 9.65 2.36
CA VAL A 227 -8.99 9.34 2.52
C VAL A 227 -9.41 8.28 1.52
N ARG A 228 -10.20 7.30 1.97
CA ARG A 228 -10.86 6.30 1.12
C ARG A 228 -12.30 6.12 1.55
N VAL A 229 -13.17 5.89 0.56
CA VAL A 229 -14.59 5.61 0.76
C VAL A 229 -14.87 4.18 0.28
N PHE A 230 -15.61 3.43 1.08
CA PHE A 230 -16.01 2.06 0.82
C PHE A 230 -17.53 1.94 0.86
N LEU A 231 -18.08 1.10 -0.01
CA LEU A 231 -19.46 0.66 0.09
C LEU A 231 -19.55 -0.44 1.14
N VAL A 232 -20.67 -0.47 1.87
CA VAL A 232 -20.88 -1.40 2.98
C VAL A 232 -21.90 -2.47 2.59
N GLY A 233 -21.47 -3.73 2.63
CA GLY A 233 -22.37 -4.87 2.49
C GLY A 233 -22.82 -5.22 1.07
N GLU A 234 -21.95 -5.01 0.07
CA GLU A 234 -22.16 -5.36 -1.36
C GLU A 234 -21.50 -6.66 -1.81
#